data_AF-A0A2A4HWF0-F1
#
_entry.id   AF-A0A2A4HWF0-F1
#
_cell.length_a   1.000
_cell.length_b   1.000
_cell.length_c   1.000
_cell.angle_alpha   90.00
_cell.angle_beta   90.00
_cell.angle_gamma   90.00
#
_symmetry.space_group_name_H-M   'P 1'
#
loop_
_entity.id
_entity.type
_entity.pdbx_description
1 polymer ?
#
loop_
_entity_poly.entity_id
_entity_poly.type
_entity_poly.pdbx_seq_one_letter_code
_entity_poly.pdbx_strand_id
1 'polypeptide(L)'
;MPADPADIAAASRDAVVASWEGAAVAARYPNARDGLVAPARGFCDAAADAQAIVNARGALIGVERRRFAVEAMGIIWPDLSAGVPSLRIVDGEQAVDSVHLAARIEIDLDAEATSFETFG
;
A
#
# COMPACT_ATOMS: atom_id res chain seq x y z
N MET A 1 -18.30 -14.06 -35.64
CA MET A 1 -19.04 -15.22 -35.11
C MET A 1 -19.10 -15.05 -33.59
N PRO A 2 -20.27 -14.80 -32.99
CA PRO A 2 -20.39 -14.76 -31.53
C PRO A 2 -20.13 -16.17 -30.96
N ALA A 3 -19.54 -16.24 -29.77
CA ALA A 3 -19.32 -17.50 -29.08
C ALA A 3 -20.65 -18.16 -28.69
N ASP A 4 -20.72 -19.48 -28.75
CA ASP A 4 -21.89 -20.24 -28.31
C ASP A 4 -22.08 -20.04 -26.79
N PRO A 5 -23.30 -19.80 -26.28
CA PRO A 5 -23.59 -19.79 -24.85
C PRO A 5 -23.01 -20.98 -24.07
N ALA A 6 -22.93 -22.17 -24.67
CA ALA A 6 -22.31 -23.34 -24.05
C ALA A 6 -20.79 -23.17 -23.86
N ASP A 7 -20.10 -22.60 -24.85
CA ASP A 7 -18.67 -22.30 -24.77
C ASP A 7 -18.40 -21.19 -23.75
N ILE A 8 -19.26 -20.18 -23.69
CA ILE A 8 -19.20 -19.10 -22.70
C ILE A 8 -19.38 -19.68 -21.30
N ALA A 9 -20.38 -20.55 -21.09
CA ALA A 9 -20.63 -21.17 -19.80
C ALA A 9 -19.44 -22.05 -19.35
N ALA A 10 -18.85 -22.84 -20.26
CA ALA A 10 -17.68 -23.67 -19.99
C ALA A 10 -16.41 -22.84 -19.69
N ALA A 11 -16.29 -21.66 -20.29
CA ALA A 11 -15.17 -20.73 -20.05
C ALA A 11 -15.41 -19.81 -18.84
N SER A 12 -16.66 -19.66 -18.39
CA SER A 12 -17.03 -18.83 -17.25
C SER A 12 -16.89 -19.58 -15.93
N ARG A 13 -16.52 -18.86 -14.87
CA ARG A 13 -16.39 -19.38 -13.51
C ARG A 13 -17.09 -18.40 -12.58
N ASP A 14 -17.65 -18.92 -11.48
CA ASP A 14 -18.16 -18.05 -10.43
C ASP A 14 -17.03 -17.18 -9.88
N ALA A 15 -17.33 -15.90 -9.70
CA ALA A 15 -16.35 -14.95 -9.18
C ALA A 15 -16.12 -15.18 -7.69
N VAL A 16 -14.86 -15.25 -7.29
CA VAL A 16 -14.45 -15.26 -5.88
C VAL A 16 -14.26 -13.83 -5.42
N VAL A 17 -15.03 -13.40 -4.42
CA VAL A 17 -14.97 -12.04 -3.86
C VAL A 17 -14.47 -12.11 -2.42
N ALA A 18 -13.39 -11.39 -2.13
CA ALA A 18 -12.86 -11.19 -0.79
C ALA A 18 -13.13 -9.74 -0.36
N SER A 19 -13.34 -9.53 0.94
CA SER A 19 -13.58 -8.21 1.52
C SER A 19 -12.59 -7.93 2.65
N TRP A 20 -12.36 -6.65 2.91
CA TRP A 20 -11.52 -6.19 4.02
C TRP A 20 -12.21 -5.06 4.75
N GLU A 21 -12.08 -5.07 6.07
CA GLU A 21 -12.54 -4.02 6.96
C GLU A 21 -11.46 -3.68 7.98
N GLY A 22 -11.40 -2.41 8.38
CA GLY A 22 -10.48 -1.93 9.39
C GLY A 22 -11.21 -1.19 10.49
N ALA A 23 -11.29 -1.79 11.69
CA ALA A 23 -11.97 -1.17 12.84
C ALA A 23 -11.37 0.20 13.21
N ALA A 24 -10.05 0.35 13.11
CA ALA A 24 -9.37 1.61 13.37
C ALA A 24 -9.63 2.66 12.27
N VAL A 25 -9.78 2.24 11.00
CA VAL A 25 -10.21 3.13 9.90
C VAL A 25 -11.65 3.59 10.13
N ALA A 26 -12.56 2.68 10.49
CA ALA A 26 -13.96 3.00 10.76
C ALA A 26 -14.13 3.93 11.98
N ALA A 27 -13.33 3.73 13.03
CA ALA A 27 -13.35 4.61 14.21
C ALA A 27 -12.93 6.04 13.87
N ARG A 28 -11.94 6.21 12.97
CA ARG A 28 -11.42 7.52 12.59
C ARG A 28 -12.20 8.19 11.46
N TYR A 29 -12.66 7.40 10.50
CA TYR A 29 -13.43 7.83 9.33
C TYR A 29 -14.73 7.02 9.24
N PRO A 30 -15.79 7.40 9.98
CA PRO A 30 -17.04 6.64 10.04
C PRO A 30 -17.73 6.44 8.69
N ASN A 31 -17.43 7.30 7.71
CA ASN A 31 -18.01 7.29 6.37
C ASN A 31 -17.09 6.65 5.31
N ALA A 32 -15.95 6.04 5.67
CA ALA A 32 -14.98 5.47 4.73
C ALA A 32 -15.40 4.10 4.14
N ARG A 33 -16.67 3.96 3.73
CA ARG A 33 -17.19 2.75 3.10
C ARG A 33 -17.11 2.86 1.58
N ASP A 34 -16.65 1.81 0.91
CA ASP A 34 -16.66 1.72 -0.56
C ASP A 34 -18.02 1.29 -1.13
N GLY A 35 -18.97 0.95 -0.25
CA GLY A 35 -20.33 0.53 -0.60
C GLY A 35 -20.39 -0.80 -1.37
N LEU A 36 -19.27 -1.53 -1.48
CA LEU A 36 -19.13 -2.75 -2.29
C LEU A 36 -19.61 -2.59 -3.75
N VAL A 37 -19.56 -1.37 -4.29
CA VAL A 37 -20.23 -1.02 -5.56
C VAL A 37 -19.63 -1.80 -6.74
N ALA A 38 -18.33 -2.08 -6.72
CA ALA A 38 -17.69 -2.98 -7.67
C ALA A 38 -16.40 -3.58 -7.07
N PRO A 39 -16.29 -4.92 -6.93
CA PRO A 39 -15.04 -5.53 -6.51
C PRO A 39 -13.96 -5.30 -7.58
N ALA A 40 -12.74 -5.00 -7.14
CA ALA A 40 -11.61 -4.89 -8.05
C ALA A 40 -11.33 -6.26 -8.70
N ARG A 41 -11.06 -6.27 -10.00
CA ARG A 41 -10.79 -7.51 -10.74
C ARG A 41 -9.46 -8.12 -10.29
N GLY A 42 -9.49 -9.37 -9.86
CA GLY A 42 -8.32 -10.20 -9.57
C GLY A 42 -8.22 -11.41 -10.49
N PHE A 43 -7.18 -12.22 -10.28
CA PHE A 43 -6.92 -13.46 -11.01
C PHE A 43 -6.84 -14.69 -10.07
N CYS A 44 -7.31 -14.54 -8.83
CA CYS A 44 -7.28 -15.62 -7.84
C CYS A 44 -8.42 -16.59 -8.07
N ASP A 45 -8.10 -17.87 -8.18
CA ASP A 45 -9.10 -18.95 -8.24
C ASP A 45 -9.53 -19.41 -6.83
N ALA A 46 -8.69 -19.22 -5.81
CA ALA A 46 -9.00 -19.58 -4.41
C ALA A 46 -9.34 -18.36 -3.54
N ALA A 47 -10.34 -18.53 -2.67
CA ALA A 47 -10.76 -17.49 -1.72
C ALA A 47 -9.65 -17.08 -0.74
N ALA A 48 -8.80 -18.03 -0.34
CA ALA A 48 -7.67 -17.75 0.54
C ALA A 48 -6.66 -16.80 -0.10
N ASP A 49 -6.36 -16.98 -1.39
CA ASP A 49 -5.43 -16.12 -2.13
C ASP A 49 -6.00 -14.72 -2.32
N ALA A 50 -7.29 -14.63 -2.69
CA ALA A 50 -7.99 -13.35 -2.80
C ALA A 50 -7.98 -12.59 -1.46
N GLN A 51 -8.20 -13.29 -0.35
CA GLN A 51 -8.17 -12.69 0.98
C GLN A 51 -6.75 -12.24 1.37
N ALA A 52 -5.71 -13.01 1.04
CA ALA A 52 -4.33 -12.64 1.32
C ALA A 52 -3.94 -11.33 0.60
N ILE A 53 -4.32 -11.18 -0.67
CA ILE A 53 -4.07 -9.96 -1.45
C ILE A 53 -4.84 -8.78 -0.87
N VAL A 54 -6.12 -8.97 -0.56
CA VAL A 54 -6.98 -7.91 -0.02
C VAL A 54 -6.51 -7.46 1.37
N ASN A 55 -6.03 -8.38 2.21
CA ASN A 55 -5.39 -8.07 3.49
C ASN A 55 -4.08 -7.28 3.31
N ALA A 56 -3.21 -7.70 2.39
CA ALA A 56 -1.97 -6.99 2.09
C ALA A 56 -2.25 -5.57 1.59
N ARG A 57 -3.25 -5.40 0.72
CA ARG A 57 -3.69 -4.09 0.24
C ARG A 57 -4.27 -3.24 1.38
N GLY A 58 -5.09 -3.81 2.25
CA GLY A 58 -5.61 -3.12 3.43
C GLY A 58 -4.50 -2.64 4.37
N ALA A 59 -3.48 -3.48 4.59
CA ALA A 59 -2.28 -3.10 5.34
C ALA A 59 -1.49 -1.97 4.66
N LEU A 60 -1.49 -1.91 3.33
CA LEU A 60 -0.92 -0.79 2.57
C LEU A 60 -1.80 0.48 2.58
N ILE A 61 -3.07 0.44 2.98
CA ILE A 61 -3.86 1.67 3.13
C ILE A 61 -3.63 2.26 4.53
N GLY A 62 -3.63 1.40 5.56
CA GLY A 62 -3.45 1.82 6.95
C GLY A 62 -4.59 2.71 7.45
N VAL A 63 -4.44 3.27 8.65
CA VAL A 63 -5.43 4.20 9.26
C VAL A 63 -5.07 5.65 8.95
N GLU A 64 -3.79 5.98 8.97
CA GLU A 64 -3.28 7.28 8.60
C GLU A 64 -1.89 7.04 8.02
N ARG A 65 -1.66 7.47 6.77
CA ARG A 65 -0.31 7.50 6.21
C ARG A 65 0.13 8.94 6.21
N ARG A 66 0.95 9.30 7.19
CA ARG A 66 1.64 10.59 7.20
C ARG A 66 2.77 10.51 6.18
N ARG A 67 2.79 11.47 5.28
CA ARG A 67 3.85 11.65 4.30
C ARG A 67 4.80 12.72 4.81
N PHE A 68 6.08 12.41 4.88
CA PHE A 68 7.11 13.38 5.21
C PHE A 68 8.10 13.48 4.05
N ALA A 69 8.50 14.72 3.76
CA ALA A 69 9.69 15.01 2.98
C ALA A 69 10.82 15.29 3.98
N VAL A 70 11.86 14.46 3.97
CA VAL A 70 13.00 14.57 4.90
C VAL A 70 14.24 14.82 4.08
N GLU A 71 15.01 15.83 4.46
CA GLU A 71 16.30 16.14 3.84
C GLU A 71 17.41 15.87 4.86
N ALA A 72 18.41 15.09 4.45
CA ALA A 72 19.61 14.85 5.20
C ALA A 72 20.77 15.63 4.57
N MET A 73 21.47 16.41 5.38
CA MET A 73 22.74 17.02 4.98
C MET A 73 23.81 15.93 4.94
N GLY A 74 24.13 15.49 3.73
CA GLY A 74 25.05 14.39 3.47
C GLY A 74 24.51 13.36 2.47
N ILE A 75 25.44 12.65 1.84
CA ILE A 75 25.14 11.55 0.92
C ILE A 75 24.91 10.26 1.73
N ILE A 76 23.71 9.70 1.60
CA ILE A 76 23.32 8.43 2.22
C ILE A 76 23.04 7.42 1.12
N TRP A 77 23.93 6.42 0.99
CA TRP A 77 23.75 5.31 0.06
C TRP A 77 22.93 4.20 0.71
N PRO A 78 21.73 3.89 0.20
CA PRO A 78 20.92 2.79 0.73
C PRO A 78 21.53 1.44 0.34
N ASP A 79 21.69 0.55 1.33
CA ASP A 79 21.97 -0.86 1.07
C ASP A 79 20.67 -1.61 0.79
N LEU A 80 20.36 -1.81 -0.49
CA LEU A 80 19.15 -2.51 -0.92
C LEU A 80 19.22 -4.03 -0.68
N SER A 81 20.40 -4.58 -0.35
CA SER A 81 20.53 -6.00 -0.02
C SER A 81 20.05 -6.33 1.40
N ALA A 82 20.04 -5.34 2.28
CA ALA A 82 19.55 -5.47 3.66
C ALA A 82 18.01 -5.46 3.77
N GLY A 83 17.30 -5.16 2.68
CA GLY A 83 15.84 -5.16 2.61
C GLY A 83 15.25 -3.84 2.12
N VAL A 84 13.97 -3.61 2.44
CA VAL A 84 13.27 -2.38 2.05
C VAL A 84 13.74 -1.23 2.95
N PRO A 85 14.25 -0.11 2.38
CA PRO A 85 14.69 1.03 3.16
C PRO A 85 13.56 1.61 4.02
N SER A 86 13.86 1.81 5.30
CA SER A 86 12.95 2.43 6.27
C SER A 86 13.71 3.42 7.14
N LEU A 87 13.03 4.47 7.59
CA LEU A 87 13.58 5.52 8.45
C LEU A 87 12.70 5.67 9.68
N ARG A 88 13.32 5.82 10.86
CA ARG A 88 12.60 6.30 12.05
C ARG A 88 12.63 7.82 12.05
N ILE A 89 11.46 8.44 12.05
CA ILE A 89 11.31 9.89 12.12
C ILE A 89 10.94 10.24 13.55
N VAL A 90 11.74 11.11 14.17
CA VAL A 90 11.51 11.62 15.52
C VAL A 90 11.47 13.14 15.44
N ASP A 91 10.28 13.72 15.58
CA ASP A 91 10.06 15.15 15.59
C ASP A 91 8.93 15.49 16.56
N GLY A 92 9.29 16.21 17.62
CA GLY A 92 8.37 16.60 18.70
C GLY A 92 7.37 17.66 18.28
N GLU A 93 7.69 18.52 17.30
CA GLU A 93 6.77 19.56 16.81
C GLU A 93 5.65 18.97 15.97
N GLN A 94 5.98 17.94 15.18
CA GLN A 94 5.02 17.18 14.39
C GLN A 94 4.39 16.01 15.15
N ALA A 95 4.77 15.83 16.43
CA ALA A 95 4.35 14.71 17.28
C ALA A 95 4.51 13.35 16.57
N VAL A 96 5.69 13.10 16.02
CA VAL A 96 6.04 11.85 15.32
C VAL A 96 7.21 11.17 16.00
N ASP A 97 7.04 9.89 16.32
CA ASP A 97 8.09 8.96 16.74
C ASP A 97 7.71 7.57 16.22
N SER A 98 7.96 7.35 14.93
CA SER A 98 7.53 6.14 14.23
C SER A 98 8.46 5.77 13.07
N VAL A 99 8.37 4.51 12.64
CA VAL A 99 9.10 4.00 11.48
C VAL A 99 8.26 4.19 10.22
N HIS A 100 8.86 4.78 9.19
CA HIS A 100 8.26 5.04 7.90
C HIS A 100 9.04 4.31 6.80
N LEU A 101 8.34 3.86 5.76
CA LEU A 101 8.95 3.29 4.56
C LEU A 101 9.41 4.41 3.64
N ALA A 102 10.61 4.30 3.07
CA ALA A 102 11.09 5.23 2.05
C ALA A 102 10.47 4.85 0.69
N ALA A 103 9.57 5.69 0.18
CA ALA A 103 8.97 5.51 -1.15
C ALA A 103 9.83 6.10 -2.27
N ARG A 104 10.57 7.18 -1.97
CA ARG A 104 11.55 7.80 -2.87
C ARG A 104 12.80 8.16 -2.10
N ILE A 105 13.95 7.88 -2.70
CA ILE A 105 15.26 8.30 -2.24
C ILE A 105 15.91 9.01 -3.42
N GLU A 106 16.36 10.23 -3.20
CA GLU A 106 17.07 11.03 -4.19
C GLU A 106 18.39 11.49 -3.59
N ILE A 107 19.48 11.14 -4.28
CA ILE A 107 20.85 11.46 -3.88
C ILE A 107 21.35 12.51 -4.84
N ASP A 108 21.54 13.72 -4.33
CA ASP A 108 22.13 14.83 -5.07
C ASP A 108 23.62 14.88 -4.76
N LEU A 109 24.43 14.53 -5.76
CA LEU A 109 25.88 14.52 -5.64
C LEU A 109 26.51 15.91 -5.74
N ASP A 110 25.82 16.86 -6.38
CA ASP A 110 26.31 18.24 -6.54
C ASP A 110 26.06 19.04 -5.27
N ALA A 111 24.89 18.83 -4.63
CA ALA A 111 24.54 19.46 -3.36
C ALA A 111 25.04 18.68 -2.13
N GLU A 112 25.63 17.49 -2.32
CA GLU A 112 26.03 16.56 -1.27
C GLU A 112 24.89 16.26 -0.26
N ALA A 113 23.68 16.09 -0.77
CA ALA A 113 22.46 15.95 0.04
C ALA A 113 21.64 14.72 -0.37
N THR A 114 20.85 14.22 0.56
CA THR A 114 19.92 13.12 0.29
C THR A 114 18.52 13.50 0.75
N SER A 115 17.55 13.38 -0.14
CA SER A 115 16.14 13.59 0.18
C SER A 115 15.36 12.28 0.17
N PHE A 116 14.43 12.18 1.11
CA PHE A 116 13.58 11.02 1.32
C PHE A 116 12.11 11.46 1.29
N GLU A 117 11.32 10.70 0.55
CA GLU A 117 9.87 10.72 0.69
C GLU A 117 9.44 9.49 1.46
N THR A 118 8.82 9.68 2.62
CA THR A 118 8.48 8.59 3.53
C THR A 118 6.98 8.48 3.76
N PHE A 119 6.51 7.26 4.00
CA PHE A 119 5.11 6.95 4.35
C PHE A 119 5.06 6.06 5.59
N GLY A 120 4.21 6.42 6.54
CA GLY A 120 3.96 5.61 7.75
C GLY A 120 2.83 6.17 8.59
#